data_AF-X1L3T1-F1
#
_entry.id   AF-X1L3T1-F1
#
_cell.length_a   1.000
_cell.length_b   1.000
_cell.length_c   1.000
_cell.angle_alpha   90.00
_cell.angle_beta   90.00
_cell.angle_gamma   90.00
#
_symmetry.space_group_name_H-M   'P 1'
#
loop_
_entity.id
_entity.type
_entity.pdbx_description
1 polymer ?
#
loop_
_entity_poly.entity_id
_entity_poly.type
_entity_poly.pdbx_seq_one_letter_code
_entity_poly.pdbx_strand_id
1 'polypeptide(L)'
;MAVIIEHQEDITSDFEGTIIDIETIGEFDNRYNDSRRYKNIRLVIFGFINRDALHIFCAKGIEAINELREGIRRIIDSLERPLYAFNSEFEKSVFFYELGNEVDFEGELQKEKFESKVGAVRDLDISNYDDPFYSRGFPCIKAWKDGEFDKAIAHNRA
;
A
#
# COMPACT_ATOMS: atom_id res chain seq x y z
N MET A 1 -19.08 14.51 -3.72
CA MET A 1 -18.88 13.89 -2.40
C MET A 1 -17.80 12.88 -2.60
N ALA A 2 -16.60 13.14 -2.08
CA ALA A 2 -15.52 12.18 -2.16
C ALA A 2 -15.58 11.34 -0.86
N VAL A 3 -15.43 10.02 -1.02
CA VAL A 3 -15.87 8.98 -0.06
C VAL A 3 -14.69 8.06 0.21
N ILE A 4 -13.71 8.53 0.99
CA ILE A 4 -12.67 7.64 1.48
C ILE A 4 -13.30 6.65 2.47
N ILE A 5 -13.03 5.36 2.28
CA ILE A 5 -13.39 4.31 3.24
C ILE A 5 -12.21 4.13 4.16
N GLU A 6 -12.44 4.27 5.45
CA GLU A 6 -11.44 4.09 6.50
C GLU A 6 -11.68 2.78 7.23
N HIS A 7 -10.59 2.04 7.48
CA HIS A 7 -10.58 0.85 8.32
C HIS A 7 -9.45 0.98 9.33
N GLN A 8 -9.73 0.63 10.59
CA GLN A 8 -8.75 0.67 11.66
C GLN A 8 -8.88 -0.58 12.53
N GLU A 9 -7.74 -1.14 12.93
CA GLU A 9 -7.64 -2.20 13.92
C GLU A 9 -6.60 -1.81 14.96
N ASP A 10 -7.00 -1.86 16.24
CA ASP A 10 -6.08 -1.61 17.34
C ASP A 10 -5.16 -2.82 17.53
N ILE A 11 -3.87 -2.55 17.69
CA ILE A 11 -2.82 -3.55 17.81
C ILE A 11 -1.99 -3.22 19.05
N THR A 12 -1.30 -4.22 19.59
CA THR A 12 -0.27 -3.98 20.61
C THR A 12 0.95 -4.78 20.21
N SER A 13 2.00 -4.07 19.84
CA SER A 13 3.27 -4.63 19.41
C SER A 13 4.43 -3.85 20.04
N ASP A 14 5.61 -4.45 20.11
CA ASP A 14 6.86 -3.80 20.48
C ASP A 14 7.67 -3.33 19.25
N PHE A 15 7.09 -3.43 18.05
CA PHE A 15 7.69 -2.98 16.80
C PHE A 15 7.97 -1.48 16.80
N GLU A 16 9.18 -1.08 16.44
CA GLU A 16 9.57 0.33 16.29
C GLU A 16 9.44 0.78 14.83
N GLY A 17 8.63 1.81 14.58
CA GLY A 17 8.44 2.39 13.25
C GLY A 17 7.08 2.06 12.62
N THR A 18 6.98 2.27 11.31
CA THR A 18 5.74 2.12 10.55
C THR A 18 5.98 1.32 9.28
N ILE A 19 5.20 0.27 9.05
CA ILE A 19 5.17 -0.45 7.77
C ILE A 19 4.05 0.14 6.92
N ILE A 20 4.36 0.46 5.66
CA ILE A 20 3.42 1.01 4.69
C ILE A 20 3.19 -0.03 3.59
N ASP A 21 1.94 -0.15 3.15
CA ASP A 21 1.56 -0.91 1.98
C ASP A 21 0.56 -0.14 1.12
N ILE A 22 0.65 -0.28 -0.20
CA ILE A 22 -0.22 0.45 -1.14
C ILE A 22 -0.79 -0.47 -2.20
N GLU A 23 -2.05 -0.20 -2.57
CA GLU A 23 -2.64 -0.75 -3.80
C GLU A 23 -2.80 0.34 -4.84
N THR A 24 -2.53 -0.02 -6.10
CA THR A 24 -2.43 0.94 -7.18
C THR A 24 -3.15 0.49 -8.44
N ILE A 25 -3.53 1.46 -9.27
CA ILE A 25 -4.03 1.25 -10.64
C ILE A 25 -3.09 1.93 -11.63
N GLY A 26 -3.25 1.62 -12.91
CA GLY A 26 -2.44 2.17 -13.99
C GLY A 26 -1.51 1.12 -14.58
N GLU A 27 -0.62 1.56 -15.46
CA GLU A 27 0.29 0.68 -16.19
C GLU A 27 1.73 1.14 -16.03
N PHE A 28 2.64 0.17 -15.91
CA PHE A 28 4.08 0.46 -15.95
C PHE A 28 4.50 0.90 -17.35
N ASP A 29 5.24 2.00 -17.43
CA ASP A 29 5.87 2.42 -18.68
C ASP A 29 7.16 1.63 -18.92
N ASN A 30 7.01 0.44 -19.51
CA ASN A 30 8.11 -0.52 -19.76
C ASN A 30 9.19 -0.03 -20.74
N ARG A 31 9.09 1.20 -21.26
CA ARG A 31 10.18 1.86 -22.00
C ARG A 31 11.33 2.29 -21.08
N TYR A 32 11.07 2.38 -19.77
CA TYR A 32 12.05 2.79 -18.76
C TYR A 32 12.34 1.63 -17.81
N ASN A 33 13.61 1.51 -17.41
CA ASN A 33 14.09 0.54 -16.42
C ASN A 33 14.38 1.19 -15.06
N ASP A 34 13.95 2.43 -14.87
CA ASP A 34 14.09 3.21 -13.64
C ASP A 34 12.72 3.70 -13.15
N SER A 35 12.71 4.58 -12.14
CA SER A 35 11.49 5.07 -11.51
C SER A 35 10.48 5.70 -12.48
N ARG A 36 10.90 6.17 -13.67
CA ARG A 36 9.98 6.72 -14.69
C ARG A 36 8.93 5.72 -15.14
N ARG A 37 9.16 4.41 -14.94
CA ARG A 37 8.16 3.38 -15.23
C ARG A 37 6.88 3.56 -14.41
N TYR A 38 6.93 4.22 -13.26
CA TYR A 38 5.81 4.36 -12.32
C TYR A 38 4.97 5.63 -12.57
N LYS A 39 5.32 6.49 -13.53
CA LYS A 39 4.69 7.82 -13.72
C LYS A 39 3.18 7.81 -14.02
N ASN A 40 2.64 6.67 -14.47
CA ASN A 40 1.22 6.51 -14.80
C ASN A 40 0.47 5.67 -13.74
N ILE A 41 1.14 5.30 -12.65
CA ILE A 41 0.56 4.55 -11.54
C ILE A 41 -0.14 5.53 -10.61
N ARG A 42 -1.34 5.17 -10.16
CA ARG A 42 -2.16 5.96 -9.23
C ARG A 42 -2.51 5.12 -8.02
N LEU A 43 -2.40 5.70 -6.85
CA LEU A 43 -2.70 5.04 -5.59
C LEU A 43 -4.22 4.99 -5.36
N VAL A 44 -4.74 3.83 -4.98
CA VAL A 44 -6.17 3.63 -4.65
C VAL A 44 -6.41 3.15 -3.23
N ILE A 45 -5.42 2.53 -2.59
CA ILE A 45 -5.43 2.19 -1.17
C ILE A 45 -4.08 2.56 -0.56
N PHE A 46 -4.11 3.14 0.64
CA PHE A 46 -2.95 3.39 1.48
C PHE A 46 -3.19 2.76 2.85
N GLY A 47 -2.39 1.74 3.16
CA GLY A 47 -2.35 1.08 4.45
C GLY A 47 -1.06 1.41 5.18
N PHE A 48 -1.14 1.55 6.50
CA PHE A 48 0.04 1.53 7.34
C PHE A 48 -0.25 0.89 8.70
N ILE A 49 0.77 0.27 9.28
CA ILE A 49 0.72 -0.36 10.59
C ILE A 49 1.92 0.09 11.42
N ASN A 50 1.67 0.46 12.66
CA ASN A 50 2.69 0.71 13.67
C ASN A 50 2.38 -0.13 14.92
N ARG A 51 3.04 0.17 16.03
CA ARG A 51 2.86 -0.58 17.28
C ARG A 51 1.45 -0.51 17.88
N ASP A 52 0.71 0.55 17.55
CA ASP A 52 -0.56 0.92 18.19
C ASP A 52 -1.76 0.52 17.33
N ALA A 53 -1.65 0.59 16.00
CA ALA A 53 -2.77 0.30 15.10
C ALA A 53 -2.35 -0.01 13.66
N LEU A 54 -3.24 -0.72 12.96
CA LEU A 54 -3.34 -0.75 11.51
C LEU A 54 -4.39 0.26 11.05
N HIS A 55 -4.06 1.07 10.06
CA HIS A 55 -4.97 1.99 9.38
C HIS A 55 -4.96 1.76 7.87
N ILE A 56 -6.13 1.74 7.24
CA ILE A 56 -6.29 1.60 5.80
C ILE A 56 -7.24 2.67 5.29
N PHE A 57 -6.82 3.39 4.26
CA PHE A 57 -7.60 4.40 3.54
C PHE A 57 -7.80 3.95 2.10
N CYS A 58 -9.05 3.70 1.70
CA CYS A 58 -9.42 3.25 0.37
C CYS A 58 -10.24 4.32 -0.36
N ALA A 59 -9.81 4.72 -1.56
CA ALA A 59 -10.59 5.60 -2.41
C ALA A 59 -11.81 4.85 -2.96
N LYS A 60 -13.03 5.35 -2.72
CA LYS A 60 -14.25 4.77 -3.31
C LYS A 60 -14.46 5.24 -4.76
N GLY A 61 -13.71 4.66 -5.68
CA GLY A 61 -13.75 4.99 -7.10
C GLY A 61 -12.74 6.08 -7.52
N ILE A 62 -12.68 6.33 -8.83
CA ILE A 62 -11.65 7.18 -9.46
C ILE A 62 -11.73 8.63 -8.98
N GLU A 63 -12.94 9.10 -8.69
CA GLU A 63 -13.25 10.46 -8.25
C GLU A 63 -12.66 10.77 -6.86
N ALA A 64 -12.48 9.74 -6.03
CA ALA A 64 -11.97 9.88 -4.66
C ALA A 64 -10.44 9.82 -4.56
N ILE A 65 -9.74 9.43 -5.63
CA ILE A 65 -8.27 9.26 -5.59
C ILE A 65 -7.55 10.57 -5.26
N ASN A 66 -8.03 11.71 -5.78
CA ASN A 66 -7.39 13.00 -5.49
C ASN A 66 -7.54 13.38 -4.00
N GLU A 67 -8.68 13.05 -3.40
CA GLU A 67 -8.88 13.26 -1.96
C GLU A 67 -7.95 12.36 -1.14
N LEU A 68 -7.83 11.08 -1.52
CA LEU A 68 -6.92 10.13 -0.89
C LEU A 68 -5.47 10.64 -0.93
N ARG A 69 -5.02 11.08 -2.10
CA ARG A 69 -3.69 11.66 -2.30
C ARG A 69 -3.41 12.84 -1.35
N GLU A 70 -4.36 13.77 -1.21
CA GLU A 70 -4.20 14.91 -0.32
C GLU A 70 -4.23 14.50 1.16
N GLY A 71 -5.00 13.46 1.52
CA GLY A 71 -4.97 12.84 2.84
C GLY A 71 -3.60 12.24 3.17
N ILE A 72 -3.06 11.41 2.27
CA ILE A 72 -1.75 10.74 2.47
C ILE A 72 -0.64 11.76 2.66
N ARG A 73 -0.61 12.84 1.85
CA ARG A 73 0.37 13.92 1.99
C ARG A 73 0.41 14.54 3.38
N ARG A 74 -0.72 14.56 4.11
CA ARG A 74 -0.80 15.08 5.48
C ARG A 74 -0.41 14.04 6.53
N ILE A 75 -0.67 12.77 6.25
CA ILE A 75 -0.40 11.66 7.16
C ILE A 75 1.10 11.32 7.17
N ILE A 76 1.75 11.32 6.01
CA ILE A 76 3.07 10.70 5.84
C ILE A 76 4.15 11.33 6.72
N ASP A 77 4.11 12.65 6.91
CA ASP A 77 5.07 13.39 7.74
C ASP A 77 4.86 13.15 9.24
N SER A 78 3.70 12.59 9.63
CA SER A 78 3.35 12.28 11.02
C SER A 78 3.62 10.83 11.42
N LEU A 79 3.98 9.97 10.46
CA LEU A 79 4.23 8.55 10.73
C LEU A 79 5.50 8.36 11.56
N GLU A 80 5.44 7.38 12.47
CA GLU A 80 6.57 7.01 13.31
C GLU A 80 7.66 6.36 12.44
N ARG A 81 8.89 6.87 12.55
CA ARG A 81 10.06 6.32 11.86
C ARG A 81 10.71 5.23 12.71
N PRO A 82 11.43 4.28 12.10
CA PRO A 82 11.70 4.12 10.66
C PRO A 82 10.48 3.70 9.82
N LEU A 83 10.47 4.10 8.54
CA LEU A 83 9.47 3.68 7.56
C LEU A 83 9.94 2.43 6.83
N TYR A 84 9.05 1.45 6.73
CA TYR A 84 9.27 0.19 6.06
C TYR A 84 8.25 -0.01 4.95
N ALA A 85 8.66 -0.74 3.91
CA ALA A 85 7.74 -1.26 2.90
C ALA A 85 8.22 -2.63 2.43
N PHE A 86 7.32 -3.41 1.81
CA PHE A 86 7.71 -4.70 1.25
C PHE A 86 8.72 -4.53 0.11
N ASN A 87 8.50 -3.58 -0.81
CA ASN A 87 9.42 -3.27 -1.89
C ASN A 87 9.67 -1.76 -1.95
N SER A 88 10.50 -1.25 -1.06
CA SER A 88 10.71 0.20 -0.85
C SER A 88 10.94 1.03 -2.12
N GLU A 89 11.58 0.46 -3.15
CA GLU A 89 11.76 1.11 -4.46
C GLU A 89 10.40 1.44 -5.14
N PHE A 90 9.45 0.52 -5.03
CA PHE A 90 8.09 0.66 -5.58
C PHE A 90 7.32 1.76 -4.85
N GLU A 91 7.15 1.67 -3.53
CA GLU A 91 6.39 2.67 -2.75
C GLU A 91 7.02 4.06 -2.90
N LYS A 92 8.35 4.17 -2.77
CA LYS A 92 9.06 5.44 -2.96
C LYS A 92 8.80 6.05 -4.33
N SER A 93 8.84 5.24 -5.38
CA SER A 93 8.62 5.73 -6.74
C SER A 93 7.17 6.17 -6.97
N VAL A 94 6.20 5.42 -6.44
CA VAL A 94 4.79 5.81 -6.52
C VAL A 94 4.56 7.12 -5.75
N PHE A 95 5.13 7.28 -4.55
CA PHE A 95 5.00 8.52 -3.78
C PHE A 95 5.63 9.71 -4.50
N PHE A 96 6.78 9.52 -5.14
CA PHE A 96 7.40 10.58 -5.93
C PHE A 96 6.52 11.04 -7.10
N TYR A 97 6.00 10.12 -7.92
CA TYR A 97 5.24 10.50 -9.11
C TYR A 97 3.78 10.88 -8.82
N GLU A 98 3.10 10.15 -7.95
CA GLU A 98 1.67 10.38 -7.67
C GLU A 98 1.47 11.47 -6.62
N LEU A 99 2.31 11.51 -5.59
CA LEU A 99 2.20 12.49 -4.50
C LEU A 99 3.14 13.67 -4.69
N GLY A 100 4.19 13.60 -5.51
CA GLY A 100 5.20 14.67 -5.58
C GLY A 100 6.03 14.79 -4.30
N ASN A 101 6.05 13.74 -3.46
CA ASN A 101 6.77 13.70 -2.20
C ASN A 101 7.94 12.73 -2.33
N GLU A 102 9.14 13.18 -1.98
CA GLU A 102 10.28 12.29 -1.77
C GLU A 102 10.20 11.73 -0.35
N VAL A 103 9.91 10.44 -0.25
CA VAL A 103 9.84 9.73 1.03
C VAL A 103 10.96 8.71 1.08
N ASP A 104 11.76 8.80 2.13
CA ASP A 104 12.81 7.83 2.41
C ASP A 104 12.25 6.75 3.32
N PHE A 105 12.41 5.52 2.85
CA PHE A 105 12.17 4.30 3.59
C PHE A 105 13.50 3.80 4.15
N GLU A 106 13.58 3.62 5.46
CA GLU A 106 14.77 3.15 6.14
C GLU A 106 14.88 1.62 6.19
N GLY A 107 13.80 0.90 5.82
CA GLY A 107 13.84 -0.55 5.72
C GLY A 107 13.00 -1.14 4.61
N GLU A 108 13.48 -2.27 4.09
CA GLU A 108 12.83 -3.07 3.07
C GLU A 108 12.56 -4.46 3.63
N LEU A 109 11.32 -4.95 3.50
CA LEU A 109 10.91 -6.25 4.05
C LEU A 109 11.14 -7.40 3.07
N GLN A 110 11.16 -7.15 1.75
CA GLN A 110 11.55 -8.19 0.79
C GLN A 110 13.02 -8.59 1.01
N LYS A 111 13.28 -9.88 1.03
CA LYS A 111 14.63 -10.47 1.18
C LYS A 111 15.42 -10.40 -0.10
N GLU A 112 14.75 -10.50 -1.24
CA GLU A 112 15.35 -10.48 -2.56
C GLU A 112 14.49 -9.73 -3.57
N LYS A 113 15.13 -9.23 -4.63
CA LYS A 113 14.44 -8.50 -5.68
C LYS A 113 13.39 -9.40 -6.35
N PHE A 114 12.16 -8.92 -6.39
CA PHE A 114 11.00 -9.65 -6.92
C PHE A 114 10.53 -10.84 -6.06
N GLU A 115 10.89 -10.87 -4.77
CA GLU A 115 10.25 -11.78 -3.83
C GLU A 115 8.72 -11.60 -3.92
N SER A 116 7.99 -12.70 -4.08
CA SER A 116 6.54 -12.64 -4.05
C SER A 116 6.05 -12.53 -2.60
N LYS A 117 5.11 -11.62 -2.31
CA LYS A 117 4.43 -11.57 -1.00
C LYS A 117 3.87 -12.94 -0.58
N VAL A 118 3.24 -13.66 -1.51
CA VAL A 118 2.73 -15.03 -1.29
C VAL A 118 3.82 -15.98 -0.79
N GLY A 119 5.01 -15.90 -1.39
CA GLY A 119 6.17 -16.70 -1.01
C GLY A 119 6.63 -16.34 0.40
N ALA A 120 6.80 -15.05 0.69
CA ALA A 120 7.18 -14.57 2.01
C ALA A 120 6.18 -15.00 3.11
N VAL A 121 4.88 -14.81 2.86
CA VAL A 121 3.80 -15.22 3.77
C VAL A 121 3.87 -16.71 4.08
N ARG A 122 4.00 -17.55 3.05
CA ARG A 122 4.12 -19.01 3.22
C ARG A 122 5.40 -19.40 3.96
N ASP A 123 6.53 -18.81 3.59
CA ASP A 123 7.84 -19.21 4.09
C ASP A 123 8.07 -18.73 5.53
N LEU A 124 7.38 -17.66 5.95
CA LEU A 124 7.39 -17.11 7.31
C LEU A 124 6.21 -17.60 8.17
N ASP A 125 5.33 -18.45 7.63
CA ASP A 125 4.11 -18.95 8.29
C ASP A 125 3.22 -17.81 8.83
N ILE A 126 3.09 -16.75 8.02
CA ILE A 126 2.23 -15.60 8.34
C ILE A 126 0.78 -15.96 8.02
N SER A 127 -0.12 -15.66 8.96
CA SER A 127 -1.55 -15.85 8.76
C SER A 127 -2.09 -14.87 7.71
N ASN A 128 -2.56 -15.38 6.58
CA ASN A 128 -3.20 -14.61 5.51
C ASN A 128 -4.69 -14.33 5.82
N TYR A 129 -5.00 -13.87 7.04
CA TYR A 129 -6.36 -13.95 7.58
C TYR A 129 -7.36 -13.08 6.77
N ASP A 130 -8.43 -13.74 6.32
CA ASP A 130 -9.54 -13.21 5.50
C ASP A 130 -9.17 -12.54 4.17
N ASP A 131 -7.92 -12.61 3.69
CA ASP A 131 -7.61 -12.10 2.35
C ASP A 131 -8.29 -12.95 1.28
N PRO A 132 -9.24 -12.39 0.52
CA PRO A 132 -9.99 -13.13 -0.50
C PRO A 132 -9.12 -13.51 -1.71
N PHE A 133 -7.90 -12.98 -1.84
CA PHE A 133 -7.06 -13.10 -3.02
C PHE A 133 -5.74 -13.86 -2.80
N TYR A 134 -5.47 -14.37 -1.59
CA TYR A 134 -4.27 -15.15 -1.27
C TYR A 134 -2.97 -14.43 -1.67
N SER A 135 -2.82 -13.21 -1.18
CA SER A 135 -1.72 -12.25 -1.38
C SER A 135 -1.45 -11.88 -2.85
N ARG A 136 -2.45 -12.01 -3.73
CA ARG A 136 -2.38 -11.61 -5.14
C ARG A 136 -2.99 -10.23 -5.37
N GLY A 137 -2.16 -9.25 -5.75
CA GLY A 137 -2.62 -7.88 -6.01
C GLY A 137 -3.49 -7.71 -7.27
N PHE A 138 -3.32 -8.52 -8.33
CA PHE A 138 -4.12 -8.36 -9.55
C PHE A 138 -5.64 -8.56 -9.33
N PRO A 139 -6.10 -9.61 -8.63
CA PRO A 139 -7.49 -9.73 -8.19
C PRO A 139 -7.98 -8.55 -7.33
N CYS A 140 -7.15 -8.02 -6.43
CA CYS A 140 -7.47 -6.85 -5.62
C CYS A 140 -7.82 -5.64 -6.49
N ILE A 141 -6.98 -5.34 -7.49
CA ILE A 141 -7.20 -4.22 -8.42
C ILE A 141 -8.51 -4.40 -9.20
N LYS A 142 -8.84 -5.64 -9.59
CA LYS A 142 -10.11 -5.93 -10.27
C LYS A 142 -11.30 -5.70 -9.33
N ALA A 143 -11.24 -6.21 -8.10
CA ALA A 143 -12.28 -6.03 -7.10
C ALA A 143 -12.54 -4.54 -6.81
N TRP A 144 -11.47 -3.74 -6.65
CA TRP A 144 -11.60 -2.30 -6.48
C TRP A 144 -12.30 -1.62 -7.68
N LYS A 145 -11.93 -1.98 -8.92
CA LYS A 145 -12.57 -1.46 -10.14
C LYS A 145 -14.04 -1.84 -10.26
N ASP A 146 -14.41 -3.02 -9.77
CA ASP A 146 -15.78 -3.53 -9.76
C ASP A 146 -16.60 -2.98 -8.57
N GLY A 147 -16.01 -2.14 -7.72
CA GLY A 147 -16.66 -1.54 -6.55
C GLY A 147 -16.72 -2.44 -5.31
N GLU A 148 -16.02 -3.57 -5.32
CA GLU A 148 -15.91 -4.52 -4.22
C GLU A 148 -14.85 -4.07 -3.18
N PHE A 149 -14.99 -2.84 -2.67
CA PHE A 149 -13.98 -2.19 -1.83
C PHE A 149 -13.64 -2.96 -0.56
N ASP A 150 -14.62 -3.61 0.07
CA ASP A 150 -14.40 -4.40 1.29
C ASP A 150 -13.39 -5.54 1.06
N LYS A 151 -13.43 -6.16 -0.14
CA LYS A 151 -12.47 -7.21 -0.50
C LYS A 151 -11.07 -6.64 -0.74
N ALA A 152 -10.99 -5.45 -1.33
CA ALA A 152 -9.72 -4.78 -1.58
C ALA A 152 -9.06 -4.31 -0.25
N ILE A 153 -9.86 -3.85 0.71
CA ILE A 153 -9.41 -3.54 2.07
C ILE A 153 -8.94 -4.81 2.80
N ALA A 154 -9.72 -5.90 2.72
CA ALA A 154 -9.34 -7.17 3.34
C ALA A 154 -8.01 -7.72 2.79
N HIS A 155 -7.69 -7.45 1.52
CA HIS A 155 -6.40 -7.80 0.93
C HIS A 155 -5.23 -6.99 1.50
N ASN A 156 -5.36 -5.65 1.56
CA ASN A 156 -4.29 -4.78 2.05
C ASN A 156 -4.04 -4.92 3.57
N ARG A 157 -5.03 -5.44 4.30
CA ARG A 157 -4.90 -5.77 5.72
C ARG A 157 -3.99 -6.98 5.99
N ALA A 158 -3.96 -7.96 5.08
CA ALA A 158 -3.33 -9.27 5.30
C ALA A 158 -1.85 -9.30 4.90
#